data_AF-A0A9J6RNP9-F1
#
_entry.id   AF-A0A9J6RNP9-F1
#
_cell.length_a   1.000
_cell.length_b   1.000
_cell.length_c   1.000
_cell.angle_alpha   90.00
_cell.angle_beta   90.00
_cell.angle_gamma   90.00
#
_symmetry.space_group_name_H-M   'P 1'
#
loop_
_entity.id
_entity.type
_entity.pdbx_description
1 polymer ?
#
loop_
_entity_poly.entity_id
_entity_poly.type
_entity_poly.pdbx_seq_one_letter_code
_entity_poly.pdbx_strand_id
1 'polypeptide(L)'
;MNTIKTQVVKTLKPGQTGTSRFTRKYGAQLVAVRYRRKPLDNKTYTTVEIIVDEREYAGKNISLKSVHSYQRKQWVAVPIAFDELELRYQAKQMGAQWSKKYKVWVLLYHQAVEMGIIHRQRPDVLELIDDVEIHGQI
;
A
#
# COMPACT_ATOMS: atom_id res chain seq x y z
N MET A 1 11.04 -3.95 20.47
CA MET A 1 12.04 -3.59 19.43
C MET A 1 13.01 -2.58 20.02
N ASN A 2 14.32 -2.84 19.97
CA ASN A 2 15.32 -1.96 20.56
C ASN A 2 15.66 -0.84 19.55
N THR A 3 15.16 0.37 19.77
CA THR A 3 15.39 1.51 18.88
C THR A 3 16.82 2.01 19.04
N ILE A 4 17.69 1.75 18.06
CA ILE A 4 19.06 2.28 18.08
C ILE A 4 18.99 3.80 17.86
N LYS A 5 19.10 4.59 18.93
CA LYS A 5 19.25 6.04 18.86
C LYS A 5 20.57 6.38 18.19
N THR A 6 20.50 6.93 16.97
CA THR A 6 21.65 7.43 16.21
C THR A 6 21.35 8.82 15.68
N GLN A 7 22.36 9.67 15.61
CA GLN A 7 22.27 11.02 15.07
C GLN A 7 22.93 11.07 13.69
N VAL A 8 22.25 11.59 12.68
CA VAL A 8 22.85 11.84 11.35
C VAL A 8 23.82 13.01 11.46
N VAL A 9 25.07 12.80 11.05
CA VAL A 9 26.13 13.82 11.10
C VAL A 9 26.45 14.35 9.70
N LYS A 10 26.25 13.51 8.66
CA LYS A 10 26.50 13.90 7.27
C LYS A 10 25.61 13.13 6.32
N THR A 11 25.09 13.82 5.31
CA THR A 11 24.32 13.24 4.20
C THR A 11 25.02 13.59 2.89
N LEU A 12 25.24 12.59 2.04
CA LEU A 12 25.81 12.73 0.71
C LEU A 12 24.85 12.22 -0.35
N LYS A 13 24.72 12.96 -1.46
CA LYS A 13 24.01 12.56 -2.67
C LYS A 13 24.92 11.76 -3.62
N PRO A 14 24.38 10.88 -4.47
CA PRO A 14 25.15 10.22 -5.52
C PRO A 14 25.98 11.23 -6.32
N GLY A 15 27.23 10.88 -6.60
CA GLY A 15 28.17 11.75 -7.34
C GLY A 15 29.00 12.69 -6.47
N GLN A 16 28.66 12.87 -5.19
CA GLN A 16 29.52 13.62 -4.26
C GLN A 16 30.74 12.81 -3.80
N THR A 17 31.83 13.51 -3.47
CA THR A 17 33.06 12.89 -2.95
C THR A 17 32.76 11.99 -1.75
N GLY A 18 33.19 10.73 -1.83
CA GLY A 18 32.91 9.70 -0.81
C GLY A 18 31.68 8.83 -1.09
N THR A 19 30.96 9.05 -2.19
CA THR A 19 29.84 8.18 -2.60
C THR A 19 30.21 7.12 -3.64
N SER A 20 31.38 7.20 -4.28
CA SER A 20 31.73 6.39 -5.46
C SER A 20 31.59 4.88 -5.25
N ARG A 21 31.98 4.33 -4.09
CA ARG A 21 31.82 2.90 -3.80
C ARG A 21 30.35 2.48 -3.65
N PHE A 22 29.49 3.39 -3.20
CA PHE A 22 28.07 3.14 -3.04
C PHE A 22 27.34 3.31 -4.36
N THR A 23 27.71 4.33 -5.14
CA THR A 23 27.22 4.50 -6.51
C THR A 23 27.58 3.30 -7.38
N ARG A 24 28.81 2.77 -7.28
CA ARG A 24 29.19 1.54 -7.98
C ARG A 24 28.36 0.33 -7.56
N LYS A 25 27.95 0.25 -6.29
CA LYS A 25 27.21 -0.90 -5.74
C LYS A 25 25.71 -0.83 -6.04
N TYR A 26 25.10 0.36 -5.92
CA TYR A 26 23.64 0.54 -5.96
C TYR A 26 23.15 1.30 -7.21
N GLY A 27 24.07 1.85 -8.02
CA GLY A 27 23.74 2.49 -9.29
C GLY A 27 22.67 3.57 -9.16
N ALA A 28 21.69 3.53 -10.07
CA ALA A 28 20.56 4.44 -10.14
C ALA A 28 19.60 4.32 -8.94
N GLN A 29 19.62 3.19 -8.22
CA GLN A 29 18.79 3.01 -7.03
C GLN A 29 19.31 3.79 -5.82
N LEU A 30 20.55 4.29 -5.84
CA LEU A 30 21.11 5.04 -4.70
C LEU A 30 20.44 6.42 -4.57
N VAL A 31 19.80 6.68 -3.44
CA VAL A 31 19.19 7.98 -3.11
C VAL A 31 20.15 8.84 -2.29
N ALA A 32 20.75 8.27 -1.24
CA ALA A 32 21.66 8.99 -0.35
C ALA A 32 22.57 8.06 0.45
N VAL A 33 23.71 8.59 0.90
CA VAL A 33 24.60 7.97 1.89
C VAL A 33 24.60 8.84 3.14
N ARG A 34 24.29 8.26 4.30
CA ARG A 34 24.25 8.97 5.59
C ARG A 34 25.23 8.38 6.59
N TYR A 35 26.08 9.24 7.14
CA TYR A 35 26.93 8.92 8.28
C TYR A 35 26.19 9.27 9.58
N ARG A 36 26.16 8.32 10.51
CA ARG A 36 25.44 8.44 11.77
C ARG A 36 26.37 8.14 12.94
N ARG A 37 26.26 8.89 14.02
CA ARG A 37 26.96 8.61 15.28
C ARG A 37 25.99 7.99 16.28
N LYS A 38 26.44 6.94 16.98
CA LYS A 38 25.76 6.43 18.18
C LYS A 38 26.38 7.11 19.40
N PRO A 39 25.64 7.97 20.11
CA PRO A 39 26.23 8.78 21.19
C PRO A 39 26.86 7.96 22.32
N LEU A 40 26.32 6.78 22.60
CA LEU A 40 26.71 5.96 23.76
C LEU A 40 27.80 4.92 23.48
N ASP A 41 28.04 4.54 22.21
CA ASP A 41 28.88 3.38 21.88
C ASP A 41 30.17 3.75 21.12
N ASN A 42 30.44 5.05 20.93
CA ASN A 42 31.53 5.54 20.06
C ASN A 42 31.58 4.91 18.65
N LYS A 43 30.42 4.45 18.15
CA LYS A 43 30.28 3.82 16.83
C LYS A 43 29.79 4.83 15.80
N THR A 44 30.36 4.76 14.61
CA THR A 44 29.86 5.44 13.41
C THR A 44 29.24 4.42 12.47
N TYR A 45 27.98 4.64 12.10
CA TYR A 45 27.30 3.86 11.08
C TYR A 45 27.32 4.60 9.76
N THR A 46 27.51 3.87 8.67
CA THR A 46 27.22 4.37 7.33
C THR A 46 26.00 3.64 6.81
N THR A 47 24.95 4.39 6.49
CA THR A 47 23.70 3.86 5.97
C THR A 47 23.48 4.36 4.56
N VAL A 48 22.94 3.53 3.69
CA VAL A 48 22.49 3.92 2.35
C VAL A 48 20.97 3.95 2.32
N GLU A 49 20.41 4.94 1.65
CA GLU A 49 19.01 4.95 1.24
C GLU A 49 18.96 4.54 -0.22
N ILE A 50 18.15 3.54 -0.51
CA ILE A 50 18.01 2.95 -1.85
C ILE A 50 16.53 2.87 -2.22
N ILE A 51 16.25 2.96 -3.51
CA ILE A 51 14.96 2.64 -4.11
C ILE A 51 14.84 1.11 -4.09
N VAL A 52 13.82 0.58 -3.43
CA VAL A 52 13.52 -0.87 -3.39
C VAL A 52 12.24 -1.24 -4.13
N ASP A 53 11.42 -0.23 -4.46
CA ASP A 53 10.16 -0.36 -5.19
C ASP A 53 9.91 0.96 -5.94
N GLU A 54 9.42 0.88 -7.17
CA GLU A 54 9.10 2.02 -8.04
C GLU A 54 7.70 1.80 -8.62
N ARG A 55 6.83 2.81 -8.51
CA ARG A 55 5.46 2.77 -9.05
C ARG A 55 5.12 4.09 -9.70
N GLU A 56 4.36 4.03 -10.78
CA GLU A 56 3.84 5.23 -11.44
C GLU A 56 2.91 5.99 -10.49
N TYR A 57 3.22 7.28 -10.27
CA TYR A 57 2.33 8.17 -9.55
C TYR A 57 1.40 8.85 -10.55
N ALA A 58 0.09 8.63 -10.41
CA ALA A 58 -0.91 9.33 -11.21
C ALA A 58 -0.85 10.85 -10.90
N GLY A 59 -0.23 11.61 -11.80
CA GLY A 59 -0.40 13.06 -12.07
C GLY A 59 -0.47 14.06 -10.91
N LYS A 60 0.28 15.17 -11.04
CA LYS A 60 0.40 16.33 -10.13
C LYS A 60 -0.89 17.03 -9.64
N ASN A 61 -2.10 16.59 -10.01
CA ASN A 61 -3.37 17.22 -9.62
C ASN A 61 -4.25 16.39 -8.68
N ILE A 62 -3.83 15.19 -8.28
CA ILE A 62 -4.62 14.36 -7.35
C ILE A 62 -4.01 14.50 -5.96
N SER A 63 -4.67 15.27 -5.09
CA SER A 63 -4.31 15.33 -3.67
C SER A 63 -4.23 13.91 -3.09
N LEU A 64 -3.28 13.63 -2.19
CA LEU A 64 -3.21 12.32 -1.54
C LEU A 64 -4.54 11.95 -0.85
N LYS A 65 -5.28 12.95 -0.35
CA LYS A 65 -6.64 12.77 0.17
C LYS A 65 -7.62 12.30 -0.91
N SER A 66 -7.54 12.84 -2.14
CA SER A 66 -8.37 12.39 -3.25
C SER A 66 -7.97 11.00 -3.73
N VAL A 67 -6.68 10.65 -3.79
CA VAL A 67 -6.23 9.26 -4.08
C VAL A 67 -6.76 8.28 -3.05
N HIS A 68 -6.59 8.56 -1.75
CA HIS A 68 -7.11 7.70 -0.68
C HIS A 68 -8.64 7.67 -0.65
N SER A 69 -9.32 8.78 -0.97
CA SER A 69 -10.78 8.79 -1.08
C SER A 69 -11.28 7.96 -2.27
N TYR A 70 -10.55 7.98 -3.39
CA TYR A 70 -10.85 7.19 -4.57
C TYR A 70 -10.67 5.71 -4.27
N GLN A 71 -9.52 5.33 -3.69
CA GLN A 71 -9.25 3.95 -3.30
C GLN A 71 -10.28 3.40 -2.30
N ARG A 72 -10.73 4.22 -1.34
CA ARG A 72 -11.80 3.82 -0.40
C ARG A 72 -13.16 3.62 -1.07
N LYS A 73 -13.40 4.26 -2.21
CA LYS A 73 -14.62 4.14 -3.02
C LYS A 73 -14.50 3.12 -4.14
N GLN A 74 -13.39 2.40 -4.25
CA GLN A 74 -13.28 1.29 -5.18
C GLN A 74 -14.14 0.13 -4.72
N TRP A 75 -14.84 -0.49 -5.66
CA TRP A 75 -15.55 -1.73 -5.42
C TRP A 75 -14.57 -2.89 -5.28
N VAL A 76 -14.92 -3.86 -4.45
CA VAL A 76 -14.21 -5.12 -4.27
C VAL A 76 -15.21 -6.27 -4.28
N ALA A 77 -14.79 -7.41 -4.82
CA ALA A 77 -15.53 -8.66 -4.78
C ALA A 77 -14.96 -9.54 -3.67
N VAL A 78 -15.77 -9.93 -2.70
CA VAL A 78 -15.34 -10.73 -1.55
C VAL A 78 -16.27 -11.93 -1.37
N PRO A 79 -15.74 -13.17 -1.31
CA PRO A 79 -16.53 -14.34 -0.98
C PRO A 79 -16.90 -14.32 0.51
N ILE A 80 -18.19 -14.51 0.79
CA ILE A 80 -18.71 -14.76 2.13
C ILE A 80 -19.49 -16.06 2.02
N ALA A 81 -19.11 -17.06 2.82
CA ALA A 81 -19.71 -18.37 2.79
C ALA A 81 -21.18 -18.32 3.23
N PHE A 82 -21.95 -19.33 2.84
CA PHE A 82 -23.40 -19.35 3.07
C PHE A 82 -23.76 -19.34 4.57
N ASP A 83 -22.96 -20.03 5.37
CA ASP A 83 -23.06 -20.21 6.82
C ASP A 83 -22.47 -19.05 7.64
N GLU A 84 -21.71 -18.13 7.02
CA GLU A 84 -21.23 -16.89 7.63
C GLU A 84 -22.37 -15.85 7.75
N LEU A 85 -23.44 -16.21 8.46
CA LEU A 85 -24.69 -15.45 8.54
C LEU A 85 -24.49 -14.00 9.03
N GLU A 86 -23.60 -13.80 10.00
CA GLU A 86 -23.30 -12.48 10.56
C GLU A 86 -22.64 -11.56 9.52
N LEU A 87 -21.62 -12.05 8.82
CA LEU A 87 -20.96 -11.30 7.74
C LEU A 87 -21.93 -10.99 6.60
N ARG A 88 -22.82 -11.92 6.25
CA ARG A 88 -23.87 -11.69 5.23
C ARG A 88 -24.87 -10.63 5.69
N TYR A 89 -25.24 -10.63 6.97
CA TYR A 89 -26.14 -9.63 7.53
C TYR A 89 -25.49 -8.24 7.53
N GLN A 90 -24.22 -8.14 7.96
CA GLN A 90 -23.44 -6.91 7.88
C GLN A 90 -23.29 -6.40 6.44
N ALA A 91 -22.94 -7.27 5.49
CA ALA A 91 -22.83 -6.90 4.08
C ALA A 91 -24.14 -6.28 3.54
N LYS A 92 -25.29 -6.90 3.85
CA LYS A 92 -26.61 -6.36 3.47
C LYS A 92 -26.88 -4.99 4.10
N GLN A 93 -26.57 -4.80 5.38
CA GLN A 93 -26.76 -3.50 6.05
C GLN A 93 -25.91 -2.40 5.41
N MET A 94 -24.73 -2.75 4.92
CA MET A 94 -23.82 -1.82 4.24
C MET A 94 -24.20 -1.56 2.76
N GLY A 95 -25.29 -2.15 2.28
CA GLY A 95 -25.74 -2.01 0.89
C GLY A 95 -24.93 -2.81 -0.12
N ALA A 96 -24.16 -3.81 0.32
CA ALA A 96 -23.40 -4.68 -0.56
C ALA A 96 -24.35 -5.46 -1.49
N GLN A 97 -23.92 -5.65 -2.74
CA GLN A 97 -24.67 -6.39 -3.75
C GLN A 97 -24.17 -7.84 -3.84
N TRP A 98 -25.08 -8.79 -4.00
CA TRP A 98 -24.72 -10.19 -4.16
C TRP A 98 -24.67 -10.55 -5.64
N SER A 99 -23.48 -10.88 -6.15
CA SER A 99 -23.33 -11.49 -7.47
C SER A 99 -23.64 -12.98 -7.36
N LYS A 100 -24.77 -13.39 -7.93
CA LYS A 100 -25.20 -14.80 -7.91
C LYS A 100 -24.35 -15.64 -8.85
N LYS A 101 -23.94 -15.07 -9.99
CA LYS A 101 -23.14 -15.76 -11.01
C LYS A 101 -21.76 -16.14 -10.50
N TYR A 102 -21.10 -15.21 -9.81
CA TYR A 102 -19.73 -15.39 -9.32
C TYR A 102 -19.63 -15.77 -7.85
N LYS A 103 -20.76 -15.81 -7.13
CA LYS A 103 -20.85 -16.18 -5.72
C LYS A 103 -19.99 -15.30 -4.80
N VAL A 104 -20.00 -13.99 -5.05
CA VAL A 104 -19.26 -12.99 -4.28
C VAL A 104 -20.17 -11.83 -3.89
N TRP A 105 -19.85 -11.21 -2.76
CA TRP A 105 -20.43 -9.94 -2.35
C TRP A 105 -19.58 -8.80 -2.91
N VAL A 106 -20.24 -7.82 -3.51
CA VAL A 106 -19.63 -6.62 -4.08
C VAL A 106 -19.95 -5.45 -3.18
N LEU A 107 -18.92 -4.82 -2.65
CA LEU A 107 -18.99 -3.73 -1.67
C LEU A 107 -17.80 -2.80 -1.84
N LEU A 108 -17.80 -1.66 -1.17
CA LEU A 108 -16.68 -0.72 -1.24
C LEU A 108 -15.50 -1.22 -0.41
N TYR A 109 -14.28 -0.93 -0.86
CA TYR A 109 -13.02 -1.34 -0.22
C TYR A 109 -13.00 -1.02 1.28
N HIS A 110 -13.42 0.20 1.66
CA HIS A 110 -13.42 0.59 3.07
C HIS A 110 -14.41 -0.23 3.92
N GLN A 111 -15.54 -0.65 3.35
CA GLN A 111 -16.52 -1.49 4.04
C GLN A 111 -15.94 -2.90 4.26
N ALA A 112 -15.25 -3.46 3.27
CA ALA A 112 -14.56 -4.74 3.41
C ALA A 112 -13.41 -4.69 4.44
N VAL A 113 -12.73 -3.55 4.58
CA VAL A 113 -11.73 -3.31 5.63
C VAL A 113 -12.39 -3.25 7.02
N GLU A 114 -13.50 -2.51 7.15
CA GLU A 114 -14.25 -2.38 8.40
C GLU A 114 -14.80 -3.73 8.89
N MET A 115 -15.27 -4.57 7.95
CA MET A 115 -15.70 -5.94 8.20
C MET A 115 -14.54 -6.93 8.43
N GLY A 116 -13.29 -6.52 8.22
CA GLY A 116 -12.11 -7.38 8.40
C GLY A 116 -11.92 -8.47 7.32
N ILE A 117 -12.65 -8.41 6.20
CA ILE A 117 -12.68 -9.45 5.16
C ILE A 117 -11.94 -9.09 3.87
N ILE A 118 -11.30 -7.91 3.81
CA ILE A 118 -10.59 -7.44 2.60
C ILE A 118 -9.52 -8.41 2.09
N HIS A 119 -8.86 -9.16 2.98
CA HIS A 119 -7.84 -10.14 2.63
C HIS A 119 -8.37 -11.31 1.77
N ARG A 120 -9.70 -11.47 1.69
CA ARG A 120 -10.38 -12.50 0.89
C ARG A 120 -10.78 -11.99 -0.50
N GLN A 121 -10.48 -10.74 -0.85
CA GLN A 121 -10.88 -10.15 -2.12
C GLN A 121 -10.45 -10.99 -3.32
N ARG A 122 -11.29 -10.97 -4.35
CA ARG A 122 -11.10 -11.65 -5.64
C ARG A 122 -11.07 -10.62 -6.77
N PRO A 123 -9.92 -9.93 -6.98
CA PRO A 123 -9.78 -8.94 -8.05
C PRO A 123 -10.02 -9.55 -9.43
N ASP A 124 -9.61 -10.81 -9.62
CA ASP A 124 -9.83 -11.61 -10.82
C ASP A 124 -11.31 -11.79 -11.16
N VAL A 125 -12.18 -11.82 -10.15
CA VAL A 125 -13.62 -11.94 -10.34
C VAL A 125 -14.26 -10.58 -10.57
N LEU A 126 -13.81 -9.54 -9.85
CA LEU A 126 -14.39 -8.20 -9.92
C LEU A 126 -14.47 -7.67 -11.36
N GLU A 127 -13.43 -7.90 -12.16
CA GLU A 127 -13.36 -7.47 -13.57
C GLU A 127 -14.36 -8.19 -14.49
N LEU A 128 -14.94 -9.31 -14.04
CA LEU A 128 -15.85 -10.16 -14.81
C LEU A 128 -17.33 -9.94 -14.42
N ILE A 129 -17.61 -9.20 -13.36
CA ILE A 129 -18.95 -9.05 -12.81
C ILE A 129 -19.83 -8.23 -13.76
N ASP A 130 -20.94 -8.83 -14.18
CA ASP A 130 -21.92 -8.26 -15.10
C ASP A 130 -23.36 -8.34 -14.55
N ASP A 131 -23.56 -8.96 -13.38
CA ASP A 131 -24.87 -9.20 -12.76
C ASP A 131 -25.18 -8.29 -11.57
N VAL A 132 -24.31 -7.32 -11.28
CA VAL A 132 -24.54 -6.29 -10.26
C VAL A 132 -24.10 -4.91 -10.77
N GLU A 133 -24.73 -3.85 -10.25
CA GLU A 133 -24.45 -2.49 -10.69
C GLU A 133 -23.26 -1.88 -9.95
N ILE A 134 -22.10 -1.85 -10.62
CA ILE A 134 -20.88 -1.25 -10.12
C ILE A 134 -20.73 0.16 -10.70
N HIS A 135 -21.18 1.17 -9.96
CA HIS A 135 -21.02 2.57 -10.37
C HIS A 135 -19.68 3.11 -9.86
N GLY A 136 -18.74 3.47 -10.74
CA GLY A 136 -17.50 4.16 -10.31
C GLY A 136 -16.21 3.93 -11.08
N GLN A 137 -16.22 3.37 -12.30
CA GLN A 137 -15.03 3.39 -13.17
C GLN A 137 -15.11 4.57 -14.16
N ILE A 138 -14.82 5.79 -13.69
CA ILE A 138 -14.15 6.85 -14.46
C ILE A 138 -13.28 7.65 -13.48
#